data_AF-A0A8U0TBI6-F1
#
_entry.id   AF-A0A8U0TBI6-F1
#
_cell.length_a   1.000
_cell.length_b   1.000
_cell.length_c   1.000
_cell.angle_alpha   90.00
_cell.angle_beta   90.00
_cell.angle_gamma   90.00
#
_symmetry.space_group_name_H-M   'P 1'
#
loop_
_entity.id
_entity.type
_entity.pdbx_description
1 polymer ?
#
loop_
_entity_poly.entity_id
_entity_poly.type
_entity_poly.pdbx_seq_one_letter_code
_entity_poly.pdbx_strand_id
1 'polypeptide(L)'
;MWQKMMFPVFLGEQVPPETLASTLAELDRCLQLLEDKFLKDQDFVAGPHISVADLVAITELMHPVSAGCQVFKSRPKLAAWRQRVEVEVGKDLFQEAHATVMKVKDLPPADPATKEKLKPSVQVLLQ
;
A
#
# COMPACT_ATOMS: atom_id res chain seq x y z
N MET A 1 1.27 2.51 -8.12
CA MET A 1 1.96 2.23 -6.82
C MET A 1 3.01 1.13 -6.98
N TRP A 2 2.66 0.02 -7.64
CA TRP A 2 3.57 -1.10 -7.93
C TRP A 2 4.91 -0.68 -8.52
N GLN A 3 4.96 0.36 -9.36
CA GLN A 3 6.22 0.88 -9.91
C GLN A 3 7.29 1.17 -8.84
N LYS A 4 6.91 1.74 -7.67
CA LYS A 4 7.86 2.06 -6.58
C LYS A 4 8.43 0.84 -5.88
N MET A 5 7.75 -0.30 -5.96
CA MET A 5 8.26 -1.58 -5.45
C MET A 5 9.02 -2.35 -6.54
N MET A 6 8.49 -2.37 -7.76
CA MET A 6 9.00 -3.21 -8.84
C MET A 6 10.26 -2.64 -9.49
N PHE A 7 10.39 -1.32 -9.70
CA PHE A 7 11.60 -0.77 -10.32
C PHE A 7 12.88 -1.08 -9.51
N PRO A 8 12.93 -0.85 -8.18
CA PRO A 8 14.13 -1.18 -7.41
C PRO A 8 14.40 -2.68 -7.32
N VAL A 9 13.37 -3.49 -7.09
CA VAL A 9 13.53 -4.95 -6.85
C VAL A 9 13.76 -5.71 -8.17
N PHE A 10 13.10 -5.35 -9.26
CA PHE A 10 13.22 -6.06 -10.54
C PHE A 10 14.21 -5.42 -11.50
N LEU A 11 14.22 -4.11 -11.62
CA LEU A 11 15.12 -3.43 -12.57
C LEU A 11 16.44 -3.06 -11.92
N GLY A 12 16.49 -2.92 -10.58
CA GLY A 12 17.65 -2.31 -9.91
C GLY A 12 17.73 -0.82 -10.18
N GLU A 13 16.65 -0.23 -10.69
CA GLU A 13 16.57 1.16 -11.12
C GLU A 13 15.64 1.95 -10.20
N GLN A 14 15.87 3.26 -10.14
CA GLN A 14 14.92 4.17 -9.50
C GLN A 14 13.71 4.39 -10.41
N VAL A 15 12.54 4.62 -9.83
CA VAL A 15 11.35 5.01 -10.61
C VAL A 15 11.62 6.36 -11.29
N PRO A 16 11.29 6.51 -12.59
CA PRO A 16 11.37 7.80 -13.26
C PRO A 16 10.59 8.89 -12.48
N PRO A 17 11.13 10.11 -12.31
CA PRO A 17 10.51 11.14 -11.47
C PRO A 17 9.07 11.50 -11.88
N GLU A 18 8.80 11.56 -13.19
CA GLU A 18 7.47 11.85 -13.73
C GLU A 18 6.46 10.74 -13.39
N THR A 19 6.84 9.48 -13.60
CA THR A 19 6.03 8.31 -13.23
C THR A 19 5.76 8.28 -11.74
N LEU A 20 6.77 8.59 -10.91
CA LEU A 20 6.63 8.66 -9.47
C LEU A 20 5.66 9.78 -9.05
N ALA A 21 5.79 10.98 -9.62
CA ALA A 21 4.91 12.11 -9.32
C ALA A 21 3.45 11.81 -9.68
N SER A 22 3.21 11.29 -10.89
CA SER A 22 1.88 10.86 -11.34
C SER A 22 1.27 9.79 -10.43
N THR A 23 2.07 8.78 -10.06
CA THR A 23 1.64 7.71 -9.14
C THR A 23 1.28 8.23 -7.75
N LEU A 24 2.04 9.19 -7.22
CA LEU A 24 1.78 9.78 -5.92
C LEU A 24 0.53 10.67 -5.95
N ALA A 25 0.30 11.41 -7.04
CA ALA A 25 -0.92 12.20 -7.23
C ALA A 25 -2.17 11.30 -7.31
N GLU A 26 -2.08 10.18 -8.04
CA GLU A 26 -3.15 9.19 -8.12
C GLU A 26 -3.45 8.54 -6.76
N LEU A 27 -2.39 8.18 -6.00
CA LEU A 27 -2.55 7.70 -4.63
C LEU A 27 -3.27 8.72 -3.75
N ASP A 28 -2.87 9.99 -3.82
CA ASP A 28 -3.49 11.06 -3.03
C ASP A 28 -4.98 11.23 -3.35
N ARG A 29 -5.34 11.18 -4.64
CA ARG A 29 -6.72 11.20 -5.11
C ARG A 29 -7.54 10.02 -4.57
N CYS A 30 -6.99 8.81 -4.62
CA CYS A 30 -7.64 7.61 -4.08
C CYS A 30 -7.83 7.67 -2.57
N LEU A 31 -6.84 8.18 -1.83
CA LEU A 31 -6.95 8.39 -0.38
C LEU A 31 -8.04 9.42 -0.05
N GLN A 32 -8.14 10.50 -0.82
CA GLN A 32 -9.21 11.47 -0.66
C GLN A 32 -10.59 10.85 -0.90
N LEU A 33 -10.73 10.02 -1.93
CA LEU A 33 -11.98 9.30 -2.20
C LEU A 33 -12.33 8.30 -1.09
N LEU A 34 -11.35 7.55 -0.59
CA LEU A 34 -11.54 6.63 0.54
C LEU A 34 -12.08 7.38 1.77
N GLU A 35 -11.47 8.53 2.08
CA GLU A 35 -11.87 9.36 3.21
C GLU A 35 -13.25 10.02 3.00
N ASP A 36 -13.50 10.66 1.86
CA ASP A 36 -14.70 11.49 1.64
C ASP A 36 -15.94 10.69 1.25
N LYS A 37 -15.79 9.53 0.59
CA LYS A 37 -16.92 8.77 0.05
C LYS A 37 -17.27 7.55 0.86
N PHE A 38 -16.26 6.86 1.39
CA PHE A 38 -16.46 5.60 2.10
C PHE A 38 -16.42 5.82 3.61
N LEU A 39 -15.27 6.23 4.16
CA LEU A 39 -15.10 6.40 5.61
C LEU A 39 -15.98 7.54 6.17
N LYS A 40 -15.98 8.72 5.53
CA LYS A 40 -16.75 9.91 5.92
C LYS A 40 -16.52 10.28 7.40
N ASP A 41 -17.55 10.15 8.22
CA ASP A 41 -17.54 10.38 9.66
C ASP A 41 -17.88 9.09 10.44
N GLN A 42 -17.76 7.92 9.78
CA GLN A 42 -17.97 6.61 10.40
C GLN A 42 -16.66 6.09 11.02
N ASP A 43 -16.79 5.09 11.90
CA ASP A 43 -15.63 4.43 12.49
C ASP A 43 -14.90 3.52 11.49
N PHE A 44 -15.64 2.87 10.59
CA PHE A 44 -15.15 1.93 9.57
C PHE A 44 -15.73 2.24 8.17
N VAL A 45 -15.10 1.69 7.13
CA VAL A 45 -15.39 1.97 5.71
C VAL A 45 -16.85 1.69 5.35
N ALA A 46 -17.47 0.69 5.98
CA ALA A 46 -18.84 0.27 5.70
C ALA A 46 -19.84 0.53 6.85
N GLY A 47 -19.45 1.25 7.90
CA GLY A 47 -20.34 1.57 9.02
C GLY A 47 -19.65 1.54 10.40
N PRO A 48 -20.37 1.16 11.47
CA PRO A 48 -19.86 1.24 12.85
C PRO A 48 -18.97 0.07 13.28
N HIS A 49 -18.88 -0.99 12.47
CA HIS A 49 -18.07 -2.18 12.79
C HIS A 49 -17.14 -2.52 11.63
N ILE A 50 -16.04 -3.18 11.94
CA ILE A 50 -15.11 -3.68 10.95
C ILE A 50 -15.80 -4.60 9.95
N SER A 51 -15.40 -4.51 8.68
CA SER A 51 -15.93 -5.31 7.60
C SER A 51 -14.81 -5.78 6.66
N VAL A 52 -15.16 -6.63 5.68
CA VAL A 52 -14.24 -7.02 4.61
C VAL A 52 -13.72 -5.79 3.84
N ALA A 53 -14.50 -4.72 3.74
CA ALA A 53 -14.06 -3.50 3.07
C ALA A 53 -12.86 -2.85 3.80
N ASP A 54 -12.86 -2.89 5.14
CA ASP A 54 -11.75 -2.39 5.95
C ASP A 54 -10.51 -3.26 5.83
N LEU A 55 -10.69 -4.59 5.85
CA LEU A 55 -9.60 -5.56 5.71
C LEU A 55 -8.89 -5.40 4.36
N VAL A 56 -9.65 -5.30 3.27
CA VAL A 56 -9.08 -5.07 1.94
C VAL A 56 -8.41 -3.70 1.87
N ALA A 57 -9.08 -2.64 2.32
CA ALA A 57 -8.52 -1.30 2.27
C ALA A 57 -7.22 -1.18 3.06
N ILE A 58 -7.13 -1.76 4.27
CA ILE A 58 -5.92 -1.62 5.08
C ILE A 58 -4.75 -2.39 4.49
N THR A 59 -4.96 -3.61 3.96
CA THR A 59 -3.88 -4.37 3.31
C THR A 59 -3.37 -3.66 2.07
N GLU A 60 -4.26 -3.02 1.28
CA GLU A 60 -3.86 -2.24 0.12
C GLU A 60 -3.06 -0.99 0.51
N LEU A 61 -3.42 -0.32 1.60
CA LEU A 61 -2.70 0.86 2.09
C LEU A 61 -1.36 0.55 2.75
N MET A 62 -1.13 -0.69 3.18
CA MET A 62 0.17 -1.09 3.72
C MET A 62 1.24 -1.25 2.62
N HIS A 63 0.87 -1.44 1.35
CA HIS A 63 1.81 -1.40 0.22
C HIS A 63 2.50 -0.03 0.03
N PRO A 64 1.79 1.12 -0.05
CA PRO A 64 2.44 2.43 -0.09
C PRO A 64 3.21 2.75 1.18
N VAL A 65 2.75 2.31 2.36
CA VAL A 65 3.49 2.47 3.61
C VAL A 65 4.82 1.74 3.56
N SER A 66 4.86 0.49 3.10
CA SER A 66 6.12 -0.26 2.98
C SER A 66 7.09 0.38 1.99
N ALA A 67 6.55 0.99 0.92
CA ALA A 67 7.32 1.82 -0.01
C ALA A 67 7.72 3.20 0.58
N GLY A 68 7.37 3.50 1.82
CA GLY A 68 7.71 4.73 2.57
C GLY A 68 6.91 5.96 2.18
N CYS A 69 5.74 5.79 1.59
CA CYS A 69 4.81 6.89 1.43
C CYS A 69 4.19 7.25 2.79
N GLN A 70 4.03 8.54 3.06
CA GLN A 70 3.48 9.06 4.31
C GLN A 70 1.94 9.07 4.28
N VAL A 71 1.33 7.90 4.04
CA VAL A 71 -0.12 7.73 3.77
C VAL A 71 -1.01 8.37 4.84
N PHE A 72 -0.67 8.17 6.12
CA PHE A 72 -1.52 8.57 7.25
C PHE A 72 -1.11 9.90 7.89
N LYS A 73 0.05 10.47 7.55
CA LYS A 73 0.65 11.60 8.29
C LYS A 73 -0.19 12.88 8.22
N SER A 74 -0.77 13.17 7.05
CA SER A 74 -1.61 14.34 6.81
C SER A 74 -3.11 14.04 6.86
N ARG A 75 -3.50 12.81 7.22
CA ARG A 75 -4.88 12.29 7.11
C ARG A 75 -5.36 11.73 8.45
N PRO A 76 -5.70 12.59 9.42
CA PRO A 76 -6.01 12.16 10.78
C PRO A 76 -7.20 11.18 10.86
N LYS A 77 -8.21 11.32 9.98
CA LYS A 77 -9.34 10.36 9.94
C LYS A 77 -8.88 8.96 9.52
N LEU A 78 -8.08 8.86 8.46
CA LEU A 78 -7.50 7.58 8.04
C LEU A 78 -6.52 7.01 9.08
N ALA A 79 -5.76 7.86 9.76
CA ALA A 79 -4.87 7.42 10.84
C ALA A 79 -5.66 6.80 12.01
N ALA A 80 -6.75 7.45 12.43
CA ALA A 80 -7.63 6.93 13.48
C ALA A 80 -8.35 5.65 13.03
N TRP A 81 -8.84 5.60 11.80
CA TRP A 81 -9.44 4.40 11.21
C TRP A 81 -8.46 3.22 11.19
N ARG A 82 -7.21 3.43 10.74
CA ARG A 82 -6.17 2.38 10.79
C ARG A 82 -5.98 1.85 12.20
N GLN A 83 -5.90 2.73 13.21
CA GLN A 83 -5.71 2.31 14.60
C GLN A 83 -6.88 1.43 15.08
N ARG A 84 -8.12 1.79 14.74
CA ARG A 84 -9.30 0.96 15.05
C ARG A 84 -9.23 -0.40 14.36
N VAL A 85 -8.91 -0.43 13.05
CA VAL A 85 -8.76 -1.69 12.30
C VAL A 85 -7.67 -2.58 12.89
N GLU A 86 -6.52 -2.02 13.26
CA GLU A 86 -5.43 -2.77 13.89
C GLU A 86 -5.82 -3.35 15.26
N VAL A 87 -6.67 -2.65 16.02
CA VAL A 87 -7.22 -3.17 17.28
C VAL A 87 -8.21 -4.31 17.04
N GLU A 88 -9.15 -4.15 16.10
CA GLU A 88 -10.16 -5.18 15.78
C GLU A 88 -9.54 -6.46 15.17
N VAL A 89 -8.52 -6.31 14.33
CA VAL A 89 -7.77 -7.45 13.77
C VAL A 89 -6.90 -8.14 14.82
N GLY A 90 -6.46 -7.39 15.82
CA GLY A 90 -5.43 -7.81 16.77
C GLY A 90 -4.03 -7.42 16.29
N LYS A 91 -3.31 -6.69 17.15
CA LYS A 91 -2.00 -6.08 16.82
C LYS A 91 -0.96 -7.10 16.36
N ASP A 92 -0.89 -8.25 17.03
CA ASP A 92 0.11 -9.28 16.72
C ASP A 92 -0.16 -9.87 15.33
N LEU A 93 -1.41 -10.20 15.02
CA LEU A 93 -1.80 -10.69 13.69
C LEU A 93 -1.59 -9.63 12.61
N PHE A 94 -1.92 -8.37 12.90
CA PHE A 94 -1.69 -7.27 11.97
C PHE A 94 -0.20 -7.11 11.66
N GLN A 95 0.67 -7.18 12.67
CA GLN A 95 2.12 -7.09 12.49
C GLN A 95 2.67 -8.30 11.74
N GLU A 96 2.22 -9.51 12.09
CA GLU A 96 2.62 -10.76 11.42
C GLU A 96 2.27 -10.72 9.93
N ALA A 97 1.01 -10.41 9.60
CA ALA A 97 0.53 -10.37 8.22
C ALA A 97 1.30 -9.36 7.35
N HIS A 98 1.73 -8.23 7.93
CA HIS A 98 2.46 -7.19 7.20
C HIS A 98 3.99 -7.34 7.31
N ALA A 99 4.52 -8.31 8.05
CA ALA A 99 5.96 -8.42 8.31
C ALA A 99 6.79 -8.55 7.02
N THR A 100 6.30 -9.30 6.04
CA THR A 100 6.98 -9.48 4.75
C THR A 100 6.93 -8.21 3.90
N VAL A 101 5.74 -7.61 3.73
CA VAL A 101 5.60 -6.43 2.88
C VAL A 101 6.39 -5.25 3.41
N MET A 102 6.50 -5.10 4.74
CA MET A 102 7.26 -4.02 5.37
C MET A 102 8.78 -4.10 5.14
N LYS A 103 9.30 -5.26 4.72
CA LYS A 103 10.73 -5.47 4.42
C LYS A 103 11.05 -5.37 2.93
N VAL A 104 10.08 -5.03 2.07
CA VAL A 104 10.28 -5.03 0.61
C VAL A 104 11.43 -4.13 0.16
N LYS A 105 11.68 -3.02 0.86
CA LYS A 105 12.80 -2.12 0.57
C LYS A 105 14.18 -2.71 0.84
N ASP A 106 14.24 -3.69 1.72
CA ASP A 106 15.48 -4.35 2.13
C ASP A 106 15.77 -5.59 1.27
N LEU A 107 14.85 -5.95 0.38
CA LEU A 107 15.04 -7.08 -0.52
C LEU A 107 16.11 -6.75 -1.56
N PRO A 108 17.07 -7.67 -1.80
CA PRO A 108 17.99 -7.52 -2.89
C PRO A 108 17.24 -7.57 -4.23
N PRO A 109 17.83 -7.04 -5.31
CA PRO A 109 17.28 -7.22 -6.64
C PRO A 109 17.10 -8.71 -6.96
N ALA A 110 16.01 -9.04 -7.65
CA ALA A 110 15.76 -10.40 -8.11
C ALA A 110 16.92 -10.93 -8.96
N ASP A 111 17.25 -12.21 -8.83
CA ASP A 111 18.26 -12.85 -9.67
C ASP A 111 17.77 -12.99 -11.13
N PRO A 112 18.67 -13.19 -12.11
CA PRO A 112 18.31 -13.24 -13.53
C PRO A 112 17.23 -14.26 -13.88
N ALA A 113 17.23 -15.45 -13.25
CA ALA A 113 16.26 -16.49 -13.53
C ALA A 113 14.87 -16.11 -12.99
N THR A 114 14.82 -15.52 -11.80
CA THR A 114 13.58 -14.97 -11.22
C THR A 114 13.05 -13.81 -12.07
N LYS A 115 13.92 -12.92 -12.56
CA LYS A 115 13.52 -11.82 -13.46
C LYS A 115 12.89 -12.35 -14.75
N GLU A 116 13.51 -13.33 -15.40
CA GLU A 116 13.00 -13.89 -16.66
C GLU A 116 11.62 -14.53 -16.46
N LYS A 117 11.47 -15.36 -15.41
CA LYS A 117 10.23 -16.05 -15.11
C LYS A 117 9.07 -15.11 -14.80
N LEU A 118 9.33 -14.01 -14.09
CA LEU A 118 8.29 -13.09 -13.62
C LEU A 118 8.08 -11.90 -14.56
N LYS A 119 8.94 -11.70 -15.56
CA LYS A 119 8.87 -10.60 -16.54
C LYS A 119 7.46 -10.35 -17.11
N PRO A 120 6.69 -11.38 -17.53
CA PRO A 120 5.35 -11.15 -18.08
C PRO A 120 4.40 -10.53 -17.04
N SER A 121 4.44 -11.02 -15.80
CA SER A 121 3.61 -10.51 -14.70
C SER A 121 4.02 -9.10 -14.28
N VAL A 122 5.33 -8.82 -14.24
CA VAL A 122 5.84 -7.49 -13.89
C VAL A 122 5.44 -6.45 -14.93
N GLN A 123 5.50 -6.78 -16.22
CA GLN A 123 5.11 -5.85 -17.28
C GLN A 123 3.65 -5.38 -17.14
N VAL A 124 2.74 -6.26 -16.74
CA VAL A 124 1.33 -5.89 -16.46
C VAL A 124 1.22 -4.90 -15.31
N LEU A 125 2.09 -5.02 -14.29
CA LEU A 125 2.09 -4.14 -13.12
C LEU A 125 2.80 -2.79 -13.34
N LEU A 126 3.52 -2.64 -14.45
CA LEU A 126 4.27 -1.44 -14.82
C LEU A 126 3.59 -0.57 -15.88
N GLN A 127 2.57 -1.11 -16.56
CA GLN A 127 1.68 -0.36 -17.47
C GLN A 127 0.78 0.61 -16.69
#